data_AF-A0A926BEN8-F1
#
_entry.id   AF-A0A926BEN8-F1
#
_cell.length_a   1.000
_cell.length_b   1.000
_cell.length_c   1.000
_cell.angle_alpha   90.00
_cell.angle_beta   90.00
_cell.angle_gamma   90.00
#
_symmetry.space_group_name_H-M   'P 1'
#
loop_
_entity.id
_entity.type
_entity.pdbx_description
1 polymer ?
#
loop_
_entity_poly.entity_id
_entity_poly.type
_entity_poly.pdbx_seq_one_letter_code
_entity_poly.pdbx_strand_id
1 'polypeptide(L)'
;MTSTELKHGTHKAASTLTFDLHPLYASILRDGATVREGEVLGLDGDLRRVLIAPFSGIARLLITGQGNDRRVKVYLTEGSVTSRRSAPLSLRDTINHLENSRN
;
A
#
# COMPACT_ATOMS: atom_id res chain seq x y z
N MET A 1 7.48 -46.51 4.80
CA MET A 1 7.21 -45.44 5.79
C MET A 1 8.24 -44.35 5.54
N THR A 2 7.87 -43.27 4.86
CA THR A 2 8.77 -42.13 4.61
C THR A 2 8.05 -40.86 5.02
N SER A 3 8.56 -40.27 6.09
CA SER A 3 8.03 -39.12 6.81
C SER A 3 7.92 -37.90 5.91
N THR A 4 6.76 -37.27 5.95
CA THR A 4 6.44 -35.97 5.38
C THR A 4 7.17 -34.86 6.16
N GLU A 5 8.19 -34.25 5.55
CA GLU A 5 8.68 -32.93 5.99
C GLU A 5 7.71 -31.85 5.52
N LEU A 6 6.76 -31.50 6.40
CA LEU A 6 5.97 -30.29 6.27
C LEU A 6 6.86 -29.09 6.64
N LYS A 7 7.38 -28.41 5.60
CA LYS A 7 7.94 -27.06 5.70
C LYS A 7 6.93 -26.15 6.40
N HIS A 8 7.16 -25.89 7.69
CA HIS A 8 6.47 -24.84 8.42
C HIS A 8 6.90 -23.50 7.81
N GLY A 9 6.10 -23.02 6.86
CA GLY A 9 6.18 -21.63 6.42
C GLY A 9 5.94 -20.76 7.64
N THR A 10 6.99 -20.08 8.10
CA THR A 10 6.87 -19.00 9.08
C THR A 10 6.08 -17.87 8.43
N HIS A 11 4.75 -17.93 8.53
CA HIS A 11 3.92 -16.77 8.29
C HIS A 11 4.28 -15.76 9.39
N LYS A 12 5.22 -14.87 9.10
CA LYS A 12 5.45 -13.66 9.90
C LYS A 12 4.06 -13.03 10.08
N ALA A 13 3.58 -12.94 11.30
CA ALA A 13 2.27 -12.36 11.59
C ALA A 13 2.25 -10.98 10.93
N ALA A 14 1.40 -10.78 9.93
CA ALA A 14 1.36 -9.53 9.18
C ALA A 14 0.99 -8.42 10.16
N SER A 15 1.89 -7.45 10.33
CA SER A 15 1.64 -6.30 11.20
C SER A 15 0.41 -5.58 10.66
N THR A 16 -0.60 -5.37 11.50
CA THR A 16 -1.80 -4.62 11.14
C THR A 16 -1.86 -3.36 11.99
N LEU A 17 -1.85 -2.21 11.32
CA LEU A 17 -2.06 -0.90 11.96
C LEU A 17 -3.51 -0.48 11.75
N THR A 18 -4.12 0.14 12.75
CA THR A 18 -5.48 0.67 12.66
C THR A 18 -5.53 2.11 13.15
N PHE A 19 -6.17 3.00 12.40
CA PHE A 19 -6.29 4.42 12.74
C PHE A 19 -7.56 5.03 12.15
N ASP A 20 -8.03 6.10 12.76
CA ASP A 20 -9.18 6.87 12.28
C ASP A 20 -8.71 8.06 11.44
N LEU A 21 -9.27 8.17 10.24
CA LEU A 21 -9.10 9.31 9.34
C LEU A 21 -10.36 10.17 9.29
N HIS A 22 -10.14 11.47 9.14
CA HIS A 22 -11.20 12.40 8.80
C HIS A 22 -11.79 12.08 7.40
N PRO A 23 -13.12 12.13 7.20
CA PRO A 23 -13.78 11.70 5.95
C PRO A 23 -13.24 12.35 4.68
N LEU A 24 -12.90 13.64 4.74
CA LEU A 24 -12.32 14.36 3.60
C LEU A 24 -10.98 13.74 3.15
N TYR A 25 -10.10 13.39 4.09
CA TYR A 25 -8.80 12.81 3.75
C TYR A 25 -8.90 11.34 3.36
N ALA A 26 -9.83 10.61 3.97
CA ALA A 26 -10.11 9.23 3.60
C ALA A 26 -10.60 9.10 2.15
N SER A 27 -11.23 10.12 1.57
CA SER A 27 -11.67 10.11 0.17
C SER A 27 -10.52 10.01 -0.85
N ILE A 28 -9.30 10.37 -0.43
CA ILE A 28 -8.09 10.32 -1.26
C ILE A 28 -7.54 8.89 -1.32
N LEU A 29 -7.70 8.12 -0.24
CA LEU A 29 -7.33 6.72 -0.20
C LEU A 29 -8.44 5.86 -0.84
N ARG A 30 -8.04 4.91 -1.68
CA ARG A 30 -8.95 3.91 -2.26
C ARG A 30 -8.91 2.64 -1.42
N ASP A 31 -10.06 1.98 -1.24
CA ASP A 31 -10.06 0.65 -0.60
C ASP A 31 -9.22 -0.33 -1.42
N GLY A 32 -8.32 -1.05 -0.73
CA GLY A 32 -7.36 -1.94 -1.36
C GLY A 32 -6.17 -1.22 -2.00
N ALA A 33 -5.98 0.09 -1.77
CA ALA A 33 -4.82 0.80 -2.26
C ALA A 33 -3.52 0.21 -1.69
N THR A 34 -2.53 0.05 -2.55
CA THR A 34 -1.16 -0.25 -2.14
C THR A 34 -0.50 1.02 -1.63
N VAL A 35 0.09 0.95 -0.45
CA VAL A 35 0.79 2.05 0.21
C VAL A 35 2.24 1.66 0.41
N ARG A 36 3.17 2.59 0.21
CA ARG A 36 4.59 2.41 0.53
C ARG A 36 4.92 2.97 1.90
N GLU A 37 5.91 2.39 2.54
CA GLU A 37 6.52 2.96 3.74
C GLU A 37 6.95 4.42 3.51
N GLY A 38 6.62 5.29 4.46
CA GLY A 38 6.87 6.72 4.38
C GLY A 38 5.83 7.53 3.61
N GLU A 39 4.85 6.90 2.95
CA GLU A 39 3.77 7.64 2.29
C GLU A 39 2.81 8.28 3.30
N VAL A 40 2.34 9.49 2.96
CA VAL A 40 1.34 10.20 3.75
C VAL A 40 -0.02 9.54 3.52
N LEU A 41 -0.61 9.04 4.60
CA LEU A 41 -1.91 8.36 4.60
C LEU A 41 -3.07 9.33 4.79
N GLY A 42 -2.84 10.44 5.49
CA GLY A 42 -3.85 11.47 5.71
C GLY A 42 -3.68 12.19 7.05
N LEU A 43 -4.75 12.84 7.49
CA LEU A 43 -4.85 13.43 8.81
C LEU A 43 -5.73 12.58 9.73
N ASP A 44 -5.39 12.57 11.03
CA ASP A 44 -6.22 11.96 12.06
C ASP A 44 -7.64 12.57 12.12
N GLY A 45 -8.55 11.88 12.82
CA GLY A 45 -9.95 12.30 12.93
C GLY A 45 -10.16 13.73 13.42
N ASP A 46 -9.23 14.26 14.22
CA ASP A 46 -9.27 15.61 14.79
C ASP A 46 -8.45 16.65 14.00
N LEU A 47 -7.88 16.27 12.85
CA LEU A 47 -7.09 17.12 11.95
C LEU A 47 -5.82 17.75 12.56
N ARG A 48 -5.25 17.12 13.59
CA ARG A 48 -4.08 17.64 14.33
C ARG A 48 -2.79 16.92 13.99
N ARG A 49 -2.87 15.71 13.42
CA ARG A 49 -1.69 14.87 13.17
C ARG A 49 -1.70 14.33 11.76
N VAL A 50 -0.53 14.33 11.13
CA VAL A 50 -0.29 13.63 9.87
C VAL A 50 0.03 12.17 10.18
N LEU A 51 -0.62 11.26 9.46
CA LEU A 51 -0.36 9.84 9.54
C LEU A 51 0.52 9.42 8.36
N ILE A 52 1.62 8.77 8.69
CA ILE A 52 2.62 8.29 7.74
C ILE A 52 2.64 6.77 7.84
N ALA A 53 2.73 6.09 6.69
CA ALA A 53 2.78 4.64 6.63
C ALA A 53 4.09 4.11 7.25
N PRO A 54 4.04 3.32 8.33
CA PRO A 54 5.25 2.79 8.96
C PRO A 54 5.82 1.58 8.21
N PHE A 55 5.09 1.01 7.26
CA PHE A 55 5.52 -0.09 6.42
C PHE A 55 4.73 -0.08 5.11
N SER A 56 5.26 -0.77 4.10
CA SER A 56 4.54 -0.98 2.84
C SER A 56 3.45 -2.05 2.99
N GLY A 57 2.32 -1.87 2.33
CA GLY A 57 1.20 -2.79 2.48
C GLY A 57 -0.04 -2.41 1.69
N ILE A 58 -1.18 -2.95 2.13
CA ILE A 58 -2.50 -2.68 1.55
C ILE A 58 -3.36 -1.99 2.60
N ALA A 59 -3.95 -0.85 2.22
CA ALA A 59 -4.91 -0.13 3.04
C ALA A 59 -6.34 -0.61 2.77
N ARG A 60 -7.08 -0.90 3.84
CA ARG A 60 -8.53 -1.21 3.80
C ARG A 60 -9.30 -0.16 4.57
N LEU A 61 -10.39 0.31 3.99
CA LEU A 61 -11.19 1.41 4.52
C LEU A 61 -12.53 0.88 5.04
N LEU A 62 -12.88 1.24 6.26
CA LEU A 62 -14.18 0.99 6.86
C LEU A 62 -14.81 2.32 7.25
N ILE A 63 -15.90 2.69 6.60
CA ILE A 63 -16.67 3.87 6.99
C ILE A 63 -17.45 3.52 8.25
N THR A 64 -17.17 4.25 9.33
CA THR A 64 -17.82 4.11 10.63
C THR A 64 -18.63 5.36 10.91
N GLY A 65 -19.91 5.23 11.25
CA GLY A 65 -20.81 6.37 11.51
C GLY A 65 -21.63 6.81 10.29
N GLN A 66 -22.60 7.67 10.54
CA GLN A 66 -23.59 8.16 9.58
C GLN A 66 -23.77 9.67 9.74
N GLY A 67 -24.16 10.37 8.66
CA GLY A 67 -24.38 11.82 8.69
C GLY A 67 -23.12 12.62 9.04
N ASN A 68 -23.23 13.56 9.99
CA ASN A 68 -22.14 14.44 10.41
C ASN A 68 -21.05 13.75 11.25
N ASP A 69 -21.33 12.56 11.80
CA ASP A 69 -20.36 11.79 12.61
C ASP A 69 -19.65 10.72 11.80
N ARG A 70 -19.65 10.84 10.46
CA ARG A 70 -18.90 9.93 9.60
C ARG A 70 -17.42 10.00 9.96
N ARG A 71 -16.83 8.84 10.20
CA ARG A 71 -15.39 8.60 10.37
C ARG A 71 -14.97 7.48 9.43
N VAL A 72 -13.68 7.40 9.11
CA VAL A 72 -13.16 6.28 8.33
C VAL A 72 -12.05 5.61 9.10
N LYS A 73 -12.28 4.38 9.49
CA LYS A 73 -11.29 3.52 10.11
C LYS A 73 -10.48 2.84 9.01
N VAL A 74 -9.17 2.99 9.06
CA VAL A 74 -8.26 2.42 8.08
C VAL A 74 -7.45 1.31 8.73
N TYR A 75 -7.32 0.19 8.02
CA TYR A 75 -6.48 -0.94 8.37
C TYR A 75 -5.35 -1.03 7.36
N LEU A 76 -4.11 -0.92 7.82
CA LEU A 76 -2.93 -1.13 6.98
C LEU A 76 -2.32 -2.47 7.35
N THR A 77 -2.34 -3.42 6.43
CA THR A 77 -1.75 -4.75 6.61
C THR A 77 -0.43 -4.84 5.85
N GLU A 78 0.62 -5.27 6.54
CA GLU A 78 1.96 -5.45 5.97
C GLU A 78 1.91 -6.38 4.76
N GLY A 79 2.48 -5.95 3.65
CA GLY A 79 2.44 -6.69 2.40
C GLY A 79 3.54 -6.25 1.45
N SER A 80 4.07 -7.20 0.67
CA SER A 80 5.02 -6.87 -0.39
C SER A 80 4.30 -6.12 -1.50
N VAL A 81 4.38 -4.80 -1.46
CA VAL A 81 4.06 -3.97 -2.63
C VAL A 81 5.22 -4.15 -3.59
N THR A 82 5.09 -5.15 -4.48
CA THR A 82 5.99 -5.25 -5.64
C THR A 82 5.71 -4.03 -6.50
N SER A 83 6.43 -2.95 -6.22
CA SER A 83 6.58 -1.87 -7.16
C SER A 83 7.12 -2.51 -8.43
N ARG A 84 6.26 -2.68 -9.44
CA ARG A 84 6.72 -2.66 -10.83
C ARG A 84 7.31 -1.27 -11.04
N ARG A 85 8.51 -1.03 -10.52
CA ARG A 85 9.45 -0.18 -11.23
C ARG A 85 9.62 -0.91 -12.55
N SER A 86 8.95 -0.43 -13.60
CA SER A 86 9.46 -0.61 -14.94
C SER A 86 10.96 -0.33 -14.84
N ALA A 87 11.77 -1.36 -15.07
CA ALA A 87 13.20 -1.19 -15.10
C ALA A 87 13.50 -0.01 -16.04
N PRO A 88 14.41 0.91 -15.69
CA PRO A 88 14.88 1.86 -16.68
C PRO A 88 15.32 1.04 -17.89
N LEU A 89 14.73 1.31 -19.06
CA LEU A 89 15.17 0.72 -20.32
C LEU A 89 16.69 0.80 -20.33
N SER A 90 17.35 -0.34 -20.53
CA SER A 90 18.81 -0.30 -20.58
C SER A 90 19.21 0.62 -21.73
N LEU A 91 20.33 1.32 -21.58
CA LEU A 91 20.83 2.26 -22.61
C LEU A 91 20.95 1.58 -23.99
N ARG A 92 21.12 0.25 -24.00
CA ARG A 92 21.12 -0.59 -25.21
C ARG A 92 19.73 -0.68 -25.87
N ASP A 93 18.66 -0.80 -25.08
CA ASP A 93 17.28 -0.87 -25.59
C ASP A 93 16.82 0.48 -26.14
N THR A 94 17.29 1.59 -25.56
CA THR A 94 17.04 2.94 -26.10
C THR A 94 17.69 3.16 -27.46
N ILE A 95 18.93 2.66 -27.66
CA ILE A 95 19.64 2.79 -28.94
C ILE A 95 18.95 1.98 -30.03
N ASN A 96 18.56 0.73 -29.74
CA ASN A 96 17.87 -0.12 -30.71
C ASN A 96 16.50 0.45 -31.14
N HIS A 97 15.80 1.17 -30.25
CA HIS A 97 14.54 1.81 -30.59
C HIS A 97 14.73 3.07 -31.48
N LEU A 98 15.88 3.73 -31.38
CA LEU A 98 16.21 4.88 -32.22
C LEU A 98 16.61 4.47 -33.65
N GLU A 99 17.25 3.31 -33.81
CA GLU A 99 17.64 2.80 -35.14
C GLU A 99 16.44 2.25 -35.93
N ASN A 100 15.49 1.58 -35.26
CA ASN A 100 14.28 1.08 -35.92
C ASN A 100 13.24 2.17 -36.27
N SER A 101 13.38 3.39 -35.74
CA SER A 101 12.52 4.52 -36.11
C SER A 101 13.06 5.32 -37.32
N ARG A 102 14.20 4.91 -37.89
CA ARG A 102 14.86 5.59 -39.02
C ARG A 102 14.83 4.78 -40.34
N ASN A 103 14.10 3.66 -40.38
CA ASN A 103 13.80 2.93 -41.62
C ASN A 103 12.31 3.04 -41.95
#